data_AF-A0A7I8MV10-F1
#
_entry.id   AF-A0A7I8MV10-F1
#
_cell.length_a   1.000
_cell.length_b   1.000
_cell.length_c   1.000
_cell.angle_alpha   90.00
_cell.angle_beta   90.00
_cell.angle_gamma   90.00
#
_symmetry.space_group_name_H-M   'P 1'
#
loop_
_entity.id
_entity.type
_entity.pdbx_description
1 polymer ?
#
loop_
_entity_poly.entity_id
_entity_poly.type
_entity_poly.pdbx_seq_one_letter_code
_entity_poly.pdbx_strand_id
1 'polypeptide(L)'
;MDSSRKKGFAEKHDASDTPDATIHGELLTRVKNNELPCAVAFQVAGDLSATPGDVGRTMDLMNARLTKCQLGLFGYAPEKKIVSSRMPDNPEMTAALQAALVDHRLPCASAWEIADRFGVRKLVVSAACEALGIKIKPCQLGAF
;
A
#
# COMPACT_ATOMS: atom_id res chain seq x y z
N MET A 1 -22.81 -20.19 15.84
CA MET A 1 -21.63 -20.24 14.96
C MET A 1 -21.76 -19.12 13.94
N ASP A 2 -21.11 -17.98 14.17
CA ASP A 2 -21.17 -16.83 13.26
C ASP A 2 -20.02 -16.92 12.25
N SER A 3 -20.20 -17.72 11.20
CA SER A 3 -19.29 -17.76 10.05
C SER A 3 -19.67 -16.66 9.07
N SER A 4 -19.41 -15.41 9.46
CA SER A 4 -19.39 -14.28 8.55
C SER A 4 -18.35 -14.59 7.46
N ARG A 5 -18.82 -15.04 6.27
CA ARG A 5 -17.98 -15.25 5.08
C ARG A 5 -17.35 -13.90 4.72
N LYS A 6 -16.13 -13.65 5.20
CA LYS A 6 -15.32 -12.54 4.69
C LYS A 6 -15.11 -12.79 3.21
N LYS A 7 -15.62 -11.87 2.38
CA LYS A 7 -15.36 -11.88 0.94
C LYS A 7 -13.85 -11.96 0.69
N GLY A 8 -13.44 -12.85 -0.20
CA GLY A 8 -12.05 -13.01 -0.62
C GLY A 8 -11.55 -11.77 -1.36
N PHE A 9 -10.23 -11.58 -1.42
CA PHE A 9 -9.64 -10.47 -2.17
C PHE A 9 -9.85 -10.62 -3.68
N ALA A 10 -9.96 -11.86 -4.18
CA ALA A 10 -10.23 -12.14 -5.59
C ALA A 10 -11.57 -11.57 -6.07
N GLU A 11 -12.55 -11.42 -5.17
CA GLU A 11 -13.88 -10.85 -5.50
C GLU A 11 -13.84 -9.35 -5.84
N LYS A 12 -12.67 -8.69 -5.72
CA LYS A 12 -12.46 -7.33 -6.21
C LYS A 12 -12.34 -7.25 -7.74
N HIS A 13 -12.11 -8.39 -8.38
CA HIS A 13 -11.79 -8.51 -9.80
C HIS A 13 -12.83 -9.36 -10.52
N ASP A 14 -12.88 -9.28 -11.85
CA ASP A 14 -13.82 -10.08 -12.64
C ASP A 14 -13.50 -11.58 -12.51
N ALA A 15 -14.52 -12.44 -12.57
CA ALA A 15 -14.31 -13.89 -12.43
C ALA A 15 -13.46 -14.49 -13.58
N SER A 16 -13.31 -13.76 -14.69
CA SER A 16 -12.45 -14.11 -15.82
C SER A 16 -11.00 -13.61 -15.69
N ASP A 17 -10.69 -12.79 -14.67
CA ASP A 17 -9.34 -12.25 -14.50
C ASP A 17 -8.39 -13.37 -14.09
N THR A 18 -7.38 -13.59 -14.92
CA THR A 18 -6.31 -14.54 -14.63
C THR A 18 -5.07 -13.80 -14.14
N PRO A 19 -4.40 -14.29 -13.07
CA PRO A 19 -3.12 -13.75 -12.64
C PRO A 19 -2.10 -13.81 -13.79
N ASP A 20 -1.26 -12.77 -13.93
CA ASP A 20 -0.10 -12.85 -14.83
C ASP A 20 0.78 -14.02 -14.40
N ALA A 21 1.08 -14.94 -15.32
CA ALA A 21 1.75 -16.19 -14.98
C ALA A 21 3.17 -15.97 -14.42
N THR A 22 3.87 -14.94 -14.91
CA THR A 22 5.22 -14.59 -14.46
C THR A 22 5.18 -14.01 -13.05
N ILE A 23 4.29 -13.03 -12.82
CA ILE A 23 4.13 -12.42 -11.49
C ILE A 23 3.65 -13.47 -10.48
N HIS A 24 2.68 -14.30 -10.85
CA HIS A 24 2.15 -15.37 -10.02
C HIS A 24 3.25 -16.37 -9.62
N GLY A 25 4.09 -16.79 -10.58
CA GLY A 25 5.21 -17.68 -10.33
C GLY A 25 6.20 -17.12 -9.31
N GLU A 26 6.61 -15.86 -9.46
CA GLU A 26 7.52 -15.21 -8.50
C GLU A 26 6.88 -15.05 -7.11
N LEU A 27 5.61 -14.65 -7.05
CA LEU A 27 4.88 -14.48 -5.81
C LEU A 27 4.76 -15.78 -5.00
N LEU A 28 4.58 -16.93 -5.65
CA LEU A 28 4.55 -18.24 -4.97
C LEU A 28 5.85 -18.53 -4.19
N THR A 29 6.98 -17.97 -4.61
CA THR A 29 8.27 -18.15 -3.91
C THR A 29 8.45 -17.20 -2.73
N ARG A 30 7.74 -16.05 -2.73
CA ARG A 30 7.91 -14.95 -1.77
C ARG A 30 6.83 -14.94 -0.69
N VAL A 31 5.61 -15.36 -1.02
CA VAL A 31 4.46 -15.39 -0.11
C VAL A 31 4.67 -16.45 0.98
N LYS A 32 4.42 -16.06 2.23
CA LYS A 32 4.48 -16.97 3.40
C LYS A 32 3.22 -16.81 4.22
N ASN A 33 2.58 -17.92 4.61
CA ASN A 33 1.31 -17.90 5.35
C ASN A 33 0.21 -17.06 4.69
N ASN A 34 0.13 -17.08 3.35
CA ASN A 34 -0.74 -16.20 2.55
C ASN A 34 -0.53 -14.70 2.81
N GLU A 35 0.66 -14.29 3.25
CA GLU A 35 1.00 -12.89 3.48
C GLU A 35 2.25 -12.47 2.70
N LEU A 36 2.26 -11.20 2.29
CA LEU A 36 3.41 -10.56 1.64
C LEU A 36 3.60 -9.13 2.15
N PRO A 37 4.77 -8.78 2.71
CA PRO A 37 5.06 -7.40 3.08
C PRO A 37 5.04 -6.47 1.88
N CYS A 38 4.52 -5.26 2.05
CA CYS A 38 4.46 -4.22 1.01
C CYS A 38 5.83 -3.98 0.37
N ALA A 39 6.90 -3.92 1.15
CA ALA A 39 8.27 -3.80 0.62
C ALA A 39 8.66 -4.93 -0.34
N VAL A 40 8.28 -6.17 -0.03
CA VAL A 40 8.59 -7.32 -0.88
C VAL A 40 7.74 -7.31 -2.15
N ALA A 41 6.46 -6.89 -2.07
CA ALA A 41 5.62 -6.74 -3.26
C ALA A 41 6.20 -5.72 -4.25
N PHE A 42 6.73 -4.59 -3.77
CA PHE A 42 7.42 -3.62 -4.63
C PHE A 42 8.76 -4.14 -5.16
N GLN A 43 9.46 -4.99 -4.40
CA GLN A 43 10.66 -5.65 -4.90
C GLN A 43 10.31 -6.57 -6.08
N VAL A 44 9.25 -7.37 -5.98
CA VAL A 44 8.76 -8.20 -7.09
C VAL A 44 8.40 -7.35 -8.31
N ALA A 45 7.72 -6.21 -8.11
CA ALA A 45 7.41 -5.29 -9.20
C ALA A 45 8.68 -4.79 -9.90
N GLY A 46 9.72 -4.43 -9.13
CA GLY A 46 11.01 -4.01 -9.67
C GLY A 46 11.76 -5.14 -10.39
N ASP A 47 11.88 -6.31 -9.75
CA ASP A 47 12.60 -7.49 -10.27
C ASP A 47 12.02 -7.95 -11.63
N LEU A 48 10.70 -7.81 -11.81
CA LEU A 48 9.99 -8.23 -13.03
C LEU A 48 9.69 -7.08 -14.00
N SER A 49 10.08 -5.83 -13.69
CA SER A 49 9.65 -4.63 -14.43
C SER A 49 8.13 -4.52 -14.61
N ALA A 50 7.36 -5.03 -13.65
CA ALA A 50 5.90 -4.98 -13.63
C ALA A 50 5.40 -3.75 -12.87
N THR A 51 4.13 -3.37 -13.08
CA THR A 51 3.56 -2.29 -12.26
C THR A 51 3.21 -2.79 -10.86
N PRO A 52 3.30 -1.94 -9.82
CA PRO A 52 2.82 -2.31 -8.48
C PRO A 52 1.33 -2.73 -8.49
N GLY A 53 0.52 -2.13 -9.37
CA GLY A 53 -0.89 -2.47 -9.52
C GLY A 53 -1.11 -3.91 -9.98
N ASP A 54 -0.31 -4.39 -10.93
CA ASP A 54 -0.39 -5.77 -11.43
C ASP A 54 0.04 -6.79 -10.37
N VAL A 55 1.08 -6.47 -9.59
CA VAL A 55 1.48 -7.30 -8.43
C VAL A 55 0.36 -7.33 -7.39
N GLY A 56 -0.26 -6.19 -7.09
CA GLY A 56 -1.40 -6.08 -6.18
C GLY A 56 -2.61 -6.88 -6.64
N ARG A 57 -2.98 -6.78 -7.93
CA ARG A 57 -4.05 -7.58 -8.54
C ARG A 57 -3.76 -9.07 -8.44
N THR A 58 -2.55 -9.49 -8.78
CA THR A 58 -2.12 -10.90 -8.71
C THR A 58 -2.22 -11.41 -7.26
N MET A 59 -1.77 -10.63 -6.28
CA MET A 59 -1.92 -10.93 -4.86
C MET A 59 -3.39 -11.08 -4.43
N ASP A 60 -4.27 -10.18 -4.88
CA ASP A 60 -5.71 -10.25 -4.61
C ASP A 60 -6.33 -11.54 -5.20
N LEU A 61 -6.01 -11.88 -6.46
CA LEU A 61 -6.48 -13.11 -7.13
C LEU A 61 -5.97 -14.39 -6.45
N MET A 62 -4.77 -14.35 -5.87
CA MET A 62 -4.23 -15.43 -5.02
C MET A 62 -4.87 -15.50 -3.63
N ASN A 63 -5.77 -14.57 -3.29
CA ASN A 63 -6.29 -14.36 -1.93
C ASN A 63 -5.19 -14.19 -0.86
N ALA A 64 -4.04 -13.67 -1.26
CA ALA A 64 -2.93 -13.38 -0.37
C ALA A 64 -3.03 -11.95 0.15
N ARG A 65 -2.65 -11.75 1.41
CA ARG A 65 -2.79 -10.49 2.14
C ARG A 65 -1.49 -9.67 2.08
N LEU A 66 -1.62 -8.40 1.70
CA LEU A 66 -0.55 -7.43 1.90
C LEU A 66 -0.38 -7.12 3.40
N THR A 67 0.88 -7.11 3.87
CA THR A 67 1.23 -6.77 5.25
C THR A 67 2.31 -5.68 5.30
N LYS A 68 2.60 -5.14 6.49
CA LYS A 68 3.69 -4.19 6.75
C LYS A 68 3.76 -3.05 5.72
N CYS A 69 2.65 -2.33 5.53
CA CYS A 69 2.56 -1.19 4.62
C CYS A 69 3.70 -0.20 4.86
N GLN A 70 4.47 0.18 3.84
CA GLN A 70 5.63 1.07 4.05
C GLN A 70 5.27 2.48 4.56
N LEU A 71 4.01 2.90 4.47
CA LEU A 71 3.47 4.13 5.07
C LEU A 71 2.92 3.90 6.48
N GLY A 72 2.97 2.69 7.03
CA GLY A 72 2.50 2.37 8.38
C GLY A 72 0.97 2.26 8.53
N LEU A 73 0.21 2.27 7.44
CA LEU A 73 -1.26 2.42 7.46
C LEU A 73 -2.03 1.13 7.75
N PHE A 74 -1.48 -0.04 7.43
CA PHE A 74 -2.12 -1.33 7.66
C PHE A 74 -1.11 -2.49 7.70
N GLY A 75 -1.58 -3.67 8.10
CA GLY A 75 -0.84 -4.92 7.96
C GLY A 75 0.20 -5.15 9.05
N TYR A 76 0.02 -4.51 10.21
CA TYR A 76 0.84 -4.67 11.41
C TYR A 76 0.09 -5.45 12.49
N ALA A 77 0.84 -5.98 13.46
CA ALA A 77 0.32 -6.66 14.64
C ALA A 77 1.20 -6.30 15.85
N PRO A 78 0.63 -6.20 17.07
CA PRO A 78 -0.79 -6.40 17.39
C PRO A 78 -1.71 -5.26 16.92
N GLU A 79 -1.17 -4.04 16.75
CA GLU A 79 -1.91 -2.89 16.22
C GLU A 79 -2.01 -2.95 14.69
N LYS A 80 -3.20 -2.68 14.14
CA LYS A 80 -3.43 -2.74 12.68
C LYS A 80 -2.58 -1.73 11.89
N LYS A 81 -2.32 -0.56 12.46
CA LYS A 81 -1.52 0.54 11.91
C LYS A 81 -0.47 0.97 12.94
N ILE A 82 0.68 1.43 12.47
CA ILE A 82 1.78 1.91 13.33
C ILE A 82 2.04 3.41 13.19
N VAL A 83 1.34 4.08 12.27
CA VAL A 83 1.44 5.53 12.12
C VAL A 83 0.79 6.24 13.31
N SER A 84 1.52 7.18 13.90
CA SER A 84 1.01 8.13 14.88
C SER A 84 0.93 9.52 14.25
N SER A 85 -0.14 10.26 14.56
CA SER A 85 -0.32 11.63 14.09
C SER A 85 0.81 12.52 14.61
N ARG A 86 1.43 13.28 13.72
CA ARG A 86 2.47 14.27 14.05
C ARG A 86 2.46 15.39 13.03
N MET A 87 2.36 16.63 13.49
CA MET A 87 2.48 17.79 12.60
C MET A 87 3.87 17.82 11.95
N PRO A 88 3.96 18.14 10.65
CA PRO A 88 5.25 18.33 10.00
C PRO A 88 5.97 19.55 10.57
N ASP A 89 7.24 19.39 10.92
CA ASP A 89 8.07 20.48 11.46
C ASP A 89 8.52 21.47 10.36
N ASN A 90 8.33 21.11 9.08
CA ASN A 90 8.67 21.93 7.92
C ASN A 90 7.39 22.41 7.18
N PRO A 91 7.12 23.73 7.12
CA PRO A 91 5.99 24.30 6.38
C PRO A 91 5.98 23.95 4.88
N GLU A 92 7.15 23.78 4.25
CA GLU A 92 7.24 23.39 2.84
C GLU A 92 6.71 21.97 2.61
N MET A 93 6.85 21.08 3.60
CA MET A 93 6.26 19.73 3.52
C MET A 93 4.74 19.82 3.54
N THR A 94 4.15 20.67 4.38
CA THR A 94 2.70 20.92 4.38
C THR A 94 2.24 21.42 3.02
N ALA A 95 2.95 22.39 2.43
CA ALA A 95 2.62 22.91 1.10
C ALA A 95 2.71 21.82 0.02
N ALA A 96 3.76 20.99 0.05
CA ALA A 96 3.93 19.89 -0.89
C ALA A 96 2.80 18.84 -0.77
N LEU A 97 2.38 18.50 0.45
CA LEU A 97 1.27 17.59 0.70
C LEU A 97 -0.04 18.12 0.13
N GLN A 98 -0.34 19.41 0.35
CA GLN A 98 -1.55 20.05 -0.17
C GLN A 98 -1.55 20.13 -1.70
N ALA A 99 -0.40 20.47 -2.29
CA ALA A 99 -0.25 20.55 -3.74
C ALA A 99 -0.35 19.19 -4.45
N ALA A 100 -0.02 18.10 -3.76
CA ALA A 100 -0.07 16.75 -4.31
C ALA A 100 -1.44 16.06 -4.12
N LEU A 101 -2.44 16.75 -3.57
CA LEU A 101 -3.77 16.17 -3.40
C LEU A 101 -4.49 16.01 -4.75
N VAL A 102 -5.13 14.85 -4.90
CA VAL A 102 -6.08 14.54 -5.97
C VAL A 102 -7.41 14.20 -5.29
N ASP A 103 -8.47 14.93 -5.61
CA ASP A 103 -9.80 14.78 -4.97
C ASP A 103 -9.72 14.75 -3.43
N HIS A 104 -8.97 15.70 -2.86
CA HIS A 104 -8.74 15.85 -1.41
C HIS A 104 -8.02 14.67 -0.74
N ARG A 105 -7.32 13.83 -1.51
CA ARG A 105 -6.62 12.64 -1.03
C ARG A 105 -5.21 12.61 -1.58
N LEU A 106 -4.31 11.99 -0.83
CA LEU A 106 -2.92 11.85 -1.26
C LEU A 106 -2.68 10.45 -1.82
N PRO A 107 -2.35 10.28 -3.11
CA PRO A 107 -1.95 8.98 -3.65
C PRO A 107 -0.72 8.42 -2.92
N CYS A 108 -0.66 7.10 -2.74
CA CYS A 108 0.49 6.44 -2.10
C CYS A 108 1.81 6.71 -2.83
N ALA A 109 1.78 6.82 -4.17
CA ALA A 109 2.94 7.20 -4.98
C ALA A 109 3.45 8.60 -4.63
N SER A 110 2.56 9.60 -4.63
CA SER A 110 2.90 10.97 -4.28
C SER A 110 3.42 11.09 -2.84
N ALA A 111 2.90 10.30 -1.90
CA ALA A 111 3.43 10.26 -0.54
C ALA A 111 4.89 9.76 -0.49
N TRP A 112 5.28 8.83 -1.36
CA TRP A 112 6.66 8.35 -1.46
C TRP A 112 7.57 9.40 -2.10
N GLU A 113 7.12 10.01 -3.19
CA GLU A 113 7.86 11.09 -3.86
C GLU A 113 8.15 12.26 -2.91
N ILE A 114 7.17 12.62 -2.07
CA ILE A 114 7.36 13.64 -1.03
C ILE A 114 8.37 13.15 0.02
N ALA A 115 8.27 11.90 0.47
CA ALA A 115 9.22 11.36 1.45
C ALA A 115 10.66 11.45 0.92
N ASP A 116 10.86 11.06 -0.33
CA ASP A 116 12.16 11.09 -1.00
C ASP A 116 12.64 12.54 -1.21
N ARG A 117 11.77 13.44 -1.68
CA ARG A 117 12.06 14.87 -1.87
C ARG A 117 12.56 15.55 -0.60
N PHE A 118 11.97 15.22 0.55
CA PHE A 118 12.33 15.82 1.84
C PHE A 118 13.37 14.99 2.62
N GLY A 119 13.85 13.88 2.07
CA GLY A 119 14.83 13.01 2.73
C GLY A 119 14.33 12.38 4.04
N VAL A 120 13.01 12.16 4.16
CA VAL A 120 12.39 11.60 5.37
C VAL A 120 11.87 10.19 5.13
N ARG A 121 11.66 9.44 6.21
CA ARG A 121 11.02 8.12 6.10
C ARG A 121 9.57 8.29 5.63
N LYS A 122 9.08 7.36 4.81
CA LYS A 122 7.67 7.29 4.36
C LYS A 122 6.65 7.41 5.51
N LEU A 123 6.96 6.83 6.68
CA LEU A 123 6.13 6.94 7.89
C LEU A 123 5.96 8.38 8.41
N VAL A 124 6.94 9.27 8.17
CA VAL A 124 6.85 10.70 8.56
C VAL A 124 5.80 11.41 7.71
N VAL A 125 5.75 11.10 6.41
CA VAL A 125 4.74 11.68 5.50
C VAL A 125 3.34 11.24 5.89
N SER A 126 3.13 9.96 6.21
CA SER A 126 1.81 9.51 6.67
C SER A 126 1.43 10.07 8.04
N ALA A 127 2.39 10.26 8.96
CA ALA A 127 2.15 10.91 10.24
C ALA A 127 1.69 12.37 10.06
N ALA A 128 2.30 13.11 9.12
CA ALA A 128 1.87 14.45 8.74
C ALA A 128 0.47 14.45 8.12
N CYS A 129 0.16 13.48 7.24
CA CYS A 129 -1.18 13.33 6.68
C CYS A 129 -2.24 13.10 7.77
N GLU A 130 -1.96 12.23 8.74
CA GLU A 130 -2.88 11.98 9.87
C GLU A 130 -3.12 13.25 10.71
N ALA A 131 -2.09 14.06 10.94
CA ALA A 131 -2.22 15.33 11.66
C ALA A 131 -3.02 16.38 10.90
N LEU A 132 -2.87 16.42 9.57
CA LEU A 132 -3.56 17.34 8.68
C LEU A 132 -4.95 16.85 8.25
N GLY A 133 -5.39 15.67 8.71
CA GLY A 133 -6.67 15.07 8.30
C GLY A 133 -6.71 14.61 6.84
N ILE A 134 -5.55 14.45 6.18
CA ILE A 134 -5.42 14.02 4.79
C ILE A 134 -5.50 12.50 4.73
N LYS A 135 -6.42 11.99 3.89
CA LYS A 135 -6.51 10.54 3.63
C LYS A 135 -5.56 10.13 2.52
N ILE A 136 -4.70 9.16 2.79
CA ILE A 136 -3.86 8.55 1.76
C ILE A 136 -4.69 7.49 1.01
N LYS A 137 -4.92 7.72 -0.28
CA LYS A 137 -5.44 6.74 -1.26
C LYS A 137 -5.40 7.36 -2.69
N PRO A 138 -5.27 6.55 -3.77
CA PRO A 138 -5.20 5.08 -3.77
C PRO A 138 -3.85 4.51 -3.34
N CYS A 139 -3.85 3.25 -2.87
CA CYS A 139 -2.67 2.43 -2.69
C CYS A 139 -2.13 1.96 -4.05
N GLN A 140 -0.82 2.08 -4.27
CA GLN A 140 -0.16 1.59 -5.50
C GLN A 140 -0.34 0.07 -5.74
N LEU A 141 -0.51 -0.72 -4.67
CA LEU A 141 -0.74 -2.17 -4.72
C LEU A 141 -2.24 -2.55 -4.62
N GLY A 142 -3.17 -1.59 -4.69
CA GLY A 142 -4.61 -1.89 -4.69
C GLY A 142 -5.22 -2.28 -3.33
N ALA A 143 -4.57 -1.96 -2.21
CA ALA A 143 -5.11 -2.26 -0.88
C ALA A 143 -6.34 -1.41 -0.50
N PHE A 144 -6.44 -0.17 -0.99
CA PHE A 144 -7.52 0.81 -0.74
C PHE A 144 -7.45 2.00 -1.70
#